data_AF-A0A433VUT8-F1
#
_entry.id   AF-A0A433VUT8-F1
#
_cell.length_a   1.000
_cell.length_b   1.000
_cell.length_c   1.000
_cell.angle_alpha   90.00
_cell.angle_beta   90.00
_cell.angle_gamma   90.00
#
_symmetry.space_group_name_H-M   'P 1'
#
loop_
_entity.id
_entity.type
_entity.pdbx_description
1 polymer ?
#
loop_
_entity_poly.entity_id
_entity_poly.type
_entity_poly.pdbx_seq_one_letter_code
_entity_poly.pdbx_strand_id
1 'polypeptide(L)'
;MAKHLADLRYILRPGAQLAYIVGDQKSFLQVMIRTGSLLADIAQGLGYEVVGIDLFRTRLSTTTKDTNARRSCAASLVRKNAIK
;
A
#
# COMPACT_ATOMS: atom_id res chain seq x y z
N MET A 1 -1.00 0.40 10.69
CA MET A 1 -0.10 0.34 9.52
C MET A 1 1.17 1.16 9.73
N ALA A 2 1.06 2.44 10.12
CA ALA A 2 2.24 3.30 10.40
C ALA A 2 3.23 2.68 11.41
N LYS A 3 2.73 2.17 12.55
CA LYS A 3 3.57 1.46 13.54
C LYS A 3 4.32 0.26 12.95
N HIS A 4 3.65 -0.55 12.12
CA HIS A 4 4.27 -1.70 11.47
C HIS A 4 5.40 -1.27 10.51
N LEU A 5 5.17 -0.23 9.70
CA LEU A 5 6.22 0.37 8.86
C LEU A 5 7.40 0.92 9.68
N ALA A 6 7.13 1.52 10.85
CA ALA A 6 8.16 2.02 11.74
C ALA A 6 8.99 0.88 12.35
N ASP A 7 8.33 -0.18 12.83
CA ASP A 7 8.98 -1.34 13.45
C ASP A 7 9.85 -2.10 12.43
N LEU A 8 9.44 -2.15 11.15
CA LEU A 8 10.23 -2.74 10.06
C LEU A 8 11.56 -2.01 9.78
N ARG A 9 11.70 -0.74 10.18
CA ARG A 9 12.95 0.01 9.98
C ARG A 9 14.13 -0.64 10.69
N TYR A 10 13.91 -1.29 11.83
CA TYR A 10 14.99 -1.91 12.61
C TYR A 10 15.44 -3.25 12.04
N ILE A 11 14.56 -3.91 11.27
CA ILE A 11 14.80 -5.25 10.72
C ILE A 11 15.42 -5.15 9.32
N LEU A 12 15.03 -4.14 8.54
CA LEU A 12 15.47 -3.97 7.16
C LEU A 12 16.88 -3.41 7.06
N ARG A 13 17.72 -4.03 6.23
CA ARG A 13 19.04 -3.50 5.87
C ARG A 13 18.88 -2.14 5.16
N PRO A 14 19.83 -1.20 5.31
CA PRO A 14 19.87 0.01 4.52
C PRO A 14 19.79 -0.30 3.02
N GLY A 15 18.92 0.40 2.29
CA GLY A 15 18.71 0.19 0.84
C GLY A 15 17.77 -0.97 0.48
N ALA A 16 17.22 -1.72 1.45
CA ALA A 16 16.29 -2.81 1.19
C ALA A 16 14.97 -2.29 0.58
N GLN A 17 14.40 -3.07 -0.32
CA GLN A 17 13.08 -2.82 -0.90
C GLN A 17 12.02 -3.60 -0.12
N LEU A 18 10.92 -2.92 0.21
CA LEU A 18 9.75 -3.44 0.89
C LEU A 18 8.53 -3.21 -0.01
N ALA A 19 7.86 -4.28 -0.42
CA ALA A 19 6.56 -4.18 -1.06
C ALA A 19 5.45 -4.31 0.00
N TYR A 20 4.52 -3.36 0.04
CA TYR A 20 3.40 -3.36 0.96
C TYR A 20 2.08 -3.51 0.20
N ILE A 21 1.46 -4.68 0.30
CA ILE A 21 0.25 -5.03 -0.44
C ILE A 21 -0.99 -4.83 0.45
N VAL A 22 -1.96 -4.03 0.00
CA VAL A 22 -3.19 -3.76 0.74
C VAL A 22 -4.41 -3.91 -0.15
N GLY A 23 -5.43 -4.61 0.37
CA GLY A 23 -6.70 -4.81 -0.30
C GLY A 23 -7.57 -3.54 -0.36
N ASP A 24 -8.48 -3.52 -1.33
CA ASP A 24 -9.44 -2.43 -1.49
C ASP A 24 -10.45 -2.38 -0.33
N GLN A 25 -10.46 -1.28 0.41
CA GLN A 25 -11.46 -1.03 1.46
C GLN A 25 -12.80 -0.53 0.88
N LYS A 26 -12.86 -0.15 -0.42
CA LYS A 26 -14.09 0.28 -1.09
C LYS A 26 -15.18 -0.78 -1.07
N SER A 27 -14.82 -2.06 -1.13
CA SER A 27 -15.83 -3.13 -1.04
C SER A 27 -16.49 -3.24 0.33
N PHE A 28 -15.84 -2.73 1.39
CA PHE A 28 -16.34 -2.79 2.75
C PHE A 28 -16.98 -1.47 3.18
N LEU A 29 -16.35 -0.34 2.86
CA LEU A 29 -16.80 1.01 3.23
C LEU A 29 -17.64 1.70 2.15
N GLN A 30 -17.78 1.09 0.96
CA GLN A 30 -18.44 1.66 -0.23
C GLN A 30 -17.86 3.00 -0.74
N VAL A 31 -16.76 3.48 -0.14
CA VAL A 31 -16.06 4.72 -0.51
C VAL A 31 -14.71 4.38 -1.14
N MET A 32 -14.35 5.10 -2.22
CA MET A 32 -13.03 4.97 -2.83
C MET A 32 -11.97 5.59 -1.91
N ILE A 33 -11.13 4.75 -1.32
CA ILE A 33 -9.98 5.21 -0.51
C ILE A 33 -8.71 4.96 -1.30
N ARG A 34 -7.92 6.01 -1.54
CA ARG A 34 -6.59 5.90 -2.17
C ARG A 34 -5.54 5.40 -1.16
N THR A 35 -5.77 4.21 -0.61
CA THR A 35 -4.98 3.65 0.50
C THR A 35 -3.49 3.55 0.16
N GLY A 36 -3.15 3.24 -1.10
CA GLY A 36 -1.76 3.18 -1.56
C GLY A 36 -1.04 4.53 -1.43
N SER A 37 -1.71 5.63 -1.77
CA SER A 37 -1.17 6.99 -1.64
C SER A 37 -1.02 7.38 -0.17
N LEU A 38 -2.04 7.13 0.66
CA LEU A 38 -1.96 7.37 2.11
C LEU A 38 -0.80 6.63 2.77
N LEU A 39 -0.55 5.38 2.37
CA LEU A 39 0.58 4.60 2.88
C LEU A 39 1.93 5.12 2.39
N ALA A 40 1.99 5.62 1.16
CA ALA A 40 3.18 6.24 0.60
C ALA A 40 3.55 7.52 1.37
N ASP A 41 2.57 8.35 1.71
CA ASP A 41 2.78 9.58 2.49
C ASP A 41 3.29 9.26 3.90
N ILE A 42 2.70 8.24 4.57
CA ILE A 42 3.17 7.76 5.87
C ILE A 42 4.60 7.21 5.77
N ALA A 43 4.91 6.46 4.71
CA ALA A 43 6.23 5.89 4.49
C ALA A 43 7.30 6.98 4.27
N GLN A 44 6.98 8.02 3.50
CA GLN A 44 7.86 9.20 3.34
C GLN A 44 8.13 9.88 4.69
N GLY A 45 7.10 10.11 5.50
CA GLY A 45 7.26 10.68 6.84
C GLY A 45 8.13 9.84 7.78
N LEU A 46 8.22 8.52 7.55
CA LEU A 46 9.07 7.60 8.30
C LEU A 46 10.50 7.47 7.75
N GLY A 47 10.84 8.17 6.67
CA GLY A 47 12.16 8.17 6.05
C GLY A 47 12.37 7.09 5.00
N TYR A 48 11.30 6.51 4.47
CA TYR A 48 11.39 5.64 3.30
C TYR A 48 11.24 6.43 2.00
N GLU A 49 11.84 5.91 0.93
CA GLU A 49 11.67 6.38 -0.44
C GLU A 49 10.56 5.57 -1.13
N VAL A 50 9.57 6.26 -1.71
CA VAL A 50 8.48 5.59 -2.43
C VAL A 50 8.95 5.33 -3.86
N VAL A 51 8.98 4.06 -4.26
CA VAL A 51 9.45 3.64 -5.60
C VAL A 51 8.29 3.61 -6.60
N GLY A 52 7.12 3.18 -6.16
CA GLY A 52 5.95 3.07 -7.04
C GLY A 52 4.71 2.61 -6.29
N ILE A 53 3.54 2.88 -6.88
CA ILE A 53 2.25 2.40 -6.39
C ILE A 53 1.55 1.75 -7.57
N ASP A 54 1.42 0.42 -7.52
CA ASP A 54 0.87 -0.37 -8.61
C ASP A 54 -0.43 -1.08 -8.22
N LEU A 55 -1.30 -1.22 -9.21
CA LEU A 55 -2.51 -2.02 -9.08
C LEU A 55 -2.14 -3.50 -9.20
N PHE A 56 -2.06 -4.22 -8.09
CA PHE A 56 -1.58 -5.59 -8.07
C PHE A 56 -2.58 -6.58 -8.67
N ARG A 57 -3.89 -6.39 -8.45
CA ARG A 57 -4.93 -7.25 -9.02
C ARG A 57 -6.29 -6.56 -8.99
N THR A 58 -7.04 -6.69 -10.10
CA THR A 58 -8.48 -6.47 -10.12
C THR A 58 -9.21 -7.81 -10.07
N ARG A 59 -9.98 -8.05 -9.00
CA ARG A 59 -10.95 -9.16 -8.99
C ARG A 59 -12.34 -8.60 -9.25
N LEU A 60 -13.06 -9.17 -10.22
CA LEU A 60 -14.50 -8.94 -10.37
C LEU A 60 -15.17 -9.49 -9.11
N SER A 61 -15.84 -8.62 -8.34
CA SER A 61 -16.57 -9.09 -7.16
C SER A 61 -17.90 -9.71 -7.60
N THR A 62 -18.09 -10.98 -7.28
CA THR A 62 -19.30 -11.75 -7.59
C THR A 62 -20.51 -11.41 -6.70
N THR A 63 -20.40 -10.42 -5.82
CA THR A 63 -21.38 -10.16 -4.73
C THR A 63 -22.23 -8.92 -4.96
N THR A 64 -22.00 -8.13 -6.00
CA THR A 64 -22.78 -6.91 -6.25
C THR A 64 -23.44 -7.01 -7.61
N LYS A 65 -24.77 -6.86 -7.63
CA LYS A 65 -25.58 -6.74 -8.87
C LYS A 65 -25.24 -5.47 -9.68
N ASP A 66 -24.33 -4.64 -9.17
CA ASP A 66 -23.74 -3.49 -9.85
C ASP A 66 -22.47 -3.88 -10.60
N THR A 67 -22.49 -3.63 -11.91
CA THR A 67 -21.47 -3.95 -12.91
C THR A 67 -20.12 -3.21 -12.70
N ASN A 68 -19.94 -2.49 -11.58
CA ASN A 68 -18.81 -1.57 -11.35
C ASN A 68 -17.97 -1.84 -10.08
N ALA A 69 -18.21 -2.94 -9.36
CA ALA A 69 -17.43 -3.31 -8.19
C ALA A 69 -16.13 -4.05 -8.61
N ARG A 70 -15.12 -3.30 -9.05
CA ARG A 70 -13.76 -3.81 -9.22
C ARG A 70 -13.04 -3.72 -7.87
N ARG A 71 -12.64 -4.86 -7.29
CA ARG A 71 -11.74 -4.88 -6.12
C ARG A 71 -10.31 -4.67 -6.60
N SER A 72 -9.71 -3.54 -6.29
CA SER A 72 -8.30 -3.25 -6.62
C SER A 72 -7.37 -3.39 -5.43
N CYS A 73 -6.50 -4.41 -5.43
CA CYS A 73 -5.39 -4.47 -4.47
C CYS A 73 -4.31 -3.46 -4.91
N ALA A 74 -3.89 -2.56 -4.03
CA ALA A 74 -2.78 -1.64 -4.29
C ALA A 74 -1.51 -2.15 -3.61
N ALA A 75 -0.42 -2.23 -4.36
CA ALA A 75 0.90 -2.51 -3.84
C ALA A 75 1.71 -1.20 -3.83
N SER A 76 2.14 -0.76 -2.65
CA SER A 76 3.09 0.35 -2.52
C SER A 76 4.48 -0.23 -2.33
N LEU A 77 5.37 -0.01 -3.30
CA LEU A 77 6.78 -0.38 -3.21
C LEU A 77 7.56 0.77 -2.59
N VAL A 78 8.28 0.46 -1.52
CA VAL A 78 8.94 1.42 -0.65
C VAL A 78 10.36 0.93 -0.39
N ARG A 79 11.37 1.78 -0.62
CA ARG A 79 12.78 1.47 -0.37
C ARG A 79 13.23 2.16 0.91
N LYS A 80 13.88 1.42 1.81
CA LYS A 80 14.51 2.03 2.99
C LYS A 80 15.69 2.87 2.52
N ASN A 81 15.64 4.17 2.76
CA ASN A 81 16.71 5.06 2.37
C ASN A 81 17.97 4.70 3.15
N ALA A 82 19.14 4.70 2.49
CA ALA A 82 20.39 4.20 3.06
C ALA A 82 21.10 5.22 3.97
N ILE A 83 20.40 6.29 4.39
CA ILE A 83 21.03 7.39 5.11
C ILE A 83 21.46 6.92 6.51
N LYS A 84 22.75 7.16 6.78
CA LYS A 84 23.62 6.69 7.86
C LYS A 84 23.00 6.57 9.25
#